data_AF-A0A7S7NNX2-F1
#
_entry.id   AF-A0A7S7NNX2-F1
#
_cell.length_a   1.000
_cell.length_b   1.000
_cell.length_c   1.000
_cell.angle_alpha   90.00
_cell.angle_beta   90.00
_cell.angle_gamma   90.00
#
_symmetry.space_group_name_H-M   'P 1'
#
loop_
_entity.id
_entity.type
_entity.pdbx_description
1 polymer ?
#
loop_
_entity_poly.entity_id
_entity_poly.type
_entity_poly.pdbx_seq_one_letter_code
_entity_poly.pdbx_strand_id
1 'polypeptide(L)'
;MRGLVIVLLAAACLGGCRRNAGEQPKVILDAILMDGSGRPPVSSSVVVVQDGVVKAFGDRAQTPIPPDGVEFHVPGKFIFPSDPAAPLRVGGPANLLIVKVNPASDPDYAKKTSGRMTNGHWDQYPQ
;
A
#
# COMPACT_ATOMS: atom_id res chain seq x y z
N MET A 1 -41.54 -42.71 -40.34
CA MET A 1 -40.12 -42.43 -40.62
C MET A 1 -39.85 -40.97 -40.29
N ARG A 2 -38.77 -40.69 -39.54
CA ARG A 2 -38.12 -39.37 -39.32
C ARG A 2 -38.94 -38.41 -38.43
N GLY A 3 -38.72 -38.28 -37.13
CA GLY A 3 -37.45 -38.25 -36.40
C GLY A 3 -36.80 -36.88 -36.60
N LEU A 4 -37.16 -35.89 -35.79
CA LEU A 4 -36.43 -34.62 -35.73
C LEU A 4 -36.27 -34.20 -34.27
N VAL A 5 -35.08 -34.48 -33.77
CA VAL A 5 -34.50 -34.02 -32.51
C VAL A 5 -34.12 -32.55 -32.70
N ILE A 6 -34.61 -31.63 -31.86
CA ILE A 6 -34.08 -30.27 -31.77
C ILE A 6 -33.70 -29.99 -30.31
N VAL A 7 -32.45 -30.34 -30.04
CA VAL A 7 -31.43 -29.68 -29.21
C VAL A 7 -31.93 -28.63 -28.20
N LEU A 8 -31.88 -29.02 -26.92
CA LEU A 8 -31.84 -28.10 -25.78
C LEU A 8 -30.60 -27.21 -25.87
N LEU A 9 -30.79 -25.90 -26.09
CA LEU A 9 -29.75 -24.89 -25.88
C LEU A 9 -29.56 -24.70 -24.37
N ALA A 10 -28.62 -25.46 -23.80
CA ALA A 10 -28.13 -25.22 -22.45
C ALA A 10 -27.26 -23.96 -22.45
N ALA A 11 -27.87 -22.80 -22.20
CA ALA A 11 -27.17 -21.57 -21.88
C ALA A 11 -26.52 -21.71 -20.50
N ALA A 12 -25.32 -22.32 -20.47
CA ALA A 12 -24.47 -22.34 -19.31
C ALA A 12 -24.01 -20.90 -19.02
N CYS A 13 -24.69 -20.24 -18.09
CA CYS A 13 -24.21 -19.03 -17.44
C CYS A 13 -22.85 -19.36 -16.81
N LEU A 14 -21.78 -19.05 -17.53
CA LEU A 14 -20.44 -18.90 -16.98
C LEU A 14 -20.49 -17.72 -16.02
N GLY A 15 -21.00 -17.97 -14.81
CA GLY A 15 -20.78 -17.15 -13.63
C GLY A 15 -19.31 -17.26 -13.28
N GLY A 16 -18.47 -16.62 -14.11
CA GLY A 16 -17.08 -16.40 -13.80
C GLY A 16 -17.04 -15.78 -12.41
N CYS A 17 -16.28 -16.42 -11.51
CA CYS A 17 -15.99 -15.90 -10.20
C CYS A 17 -15.64 -14.43 -10.35
N ARG A 18 -16.56 -13.54 -9.96
CA ARG A 18 -16.20 -12.18 -9.60
C ARG A 18 -15.34 -12.38 -8.36
N ARG A 19 -14.03 -12.60 -8.55
CA ARG A 19 -13.05 -12.30 -7.51
C ARG A 19 -13.44 -10.89 -7.12
N ASN A 20 -13.86 -10.70 -5.86
CA ASN A 20 -13.87 -9.36 -5.29
C ASN A 20 -12.48 -8.84 -5.57
N ALA A 21 -12.37 -7.97 -6.58
CA ALA A 21 -11.10 -7.40 -6.96
C ALA A 21 -10.79 -6.48 -5.79
N GLY A 22 -10.04 -7.01 -4.83
CA GLY A 22 -9.50 -6.24 -3.72
C GLY A 22 -8.78 -5.03 -4.29
N GLU A 23 -8.60 -4.01 -3.47
CA GLU A 23 -7.93 -2.81 -3.94
C GLU A 23 -6.55 -3.17 -4.54
N GLN A 24 -6.18 -2.53 -5.64
CA GLN A 24 -4.85 -2.74 -6.22
C GLN A 24 -3.81 -2.32 -5.17
N PRO A 25 -2.79 -3.15 -4.88
CA PRO A 25 -1.80 -2.81 -3.85
C PRO A 25 -1.10 -1.49 -4.18
N LYS A 26 -0.90 -0.65 -3.18
CA LYS A 26 -0.05 0.54 -3.26
C LYS A 26 1.31 0.18 -2.70
N VAL A 27 2.36 0.44 -3.47
CA VAL A 27 3.74 0.10 -3.11
C VAL A 27 4.52 1.40 -3.04
N ILE A 28 4.86 1.84 -1.83
CA ILE A 28 5.67 3.03 -1.62
C ILE A 28 7.13 2.61 -1.54
N LEU A 29 7.98 3.25 -2.34
CA LEU A 29 9.34 2.81 -2.62
C LEU A 29 10.37 3.89 -2.32
N ASP A 30 11.54 3.46 -1.83
CA ASP A 30 12.78 4.24 -1.76
C ASP A 30 12.80 5.41 -0.76
N ALA A 31 11.78 5.55 0.09
CA ALA A 31 11.85 6.45 1.24
C ALA A 31 12.73 5.89 2.36
N ILE A 32 13.15 6.78 3.25
CA ILE A 32 13.74 6.43 4.54
C ILE A 32 12.59 6.12 5.51
N LEU A 33 12.44 4.85 5.89
CA LEU A 33 11.37 4.41 6.78
C LEU A 33 11.76 4.55 8.25
N MET A 34 10.91 5.26 9.00
CA MET A 34 10.91 5.30 10.46
C MET A 34 9.59 4.67 10.94
N ASP A 35 9.62 3.40 11.32
CA ASP A 35 8.42 2.59 11.60
C ASP A 35 7.77 2.86 12.97
N GLY A 36 8.33 3.80 13.76
CA GLY A 36 7.88 4.10 15.12
C GLY A 36 8.27 3.06 16.17
N SER A 37 9.04 2.02 15.81
CA SER A 37 9.47 0.99 16.76
C SER A 37 10.71 1.36 17.58
N GLY A 38 11.31 2.53 17.31
CA GLY A 38 12.60 2.95 17.88
C GLY A 38 13.84 2.28 17.26
N ARG A 39 13.66 1.44 16.24
CA ARG A 39 14.79 0.86 15.49
C ARG A 39 15.45 1.91 14.58
N PRO A 40 16.71 1.68 14.14
CA PRO A 40 17.34 2.55 13.16
C PRO A 40 16.49 2.72 11.88
N PRO A 41 16.46 3.91 11.28
CA PRO A 41 15.74 4.12 10.02
C PRO A 41 16.26 3.24 8.88
N VAL A 42 15.37 2.75 8.03
CA VAL A 42 15.70 1.93 6.85
C VAL A 42 15.82 2.85 5.64
N SER A 43 17.01 2.93 5.02
CA SER A 43 17.35 3.96 4.03
C SER A 43 16.68 3.77 2.66
N SER A 44 16.50 2.53 2.20
CA SER A 44 15.74 2.18 1.00
C SER A 44 14.65 1.20 1.39
N SER A 45 13.45 1.73 1.60
CA SER A 45 12.33 0.95 2.11
C SER A 45 11.28 0.63 1.05
N VAL A 46 10.50 -0.39 1.37
CA VAL A 46 9.22 -0.71 0.73
C VAL A 46 8.15 -0.66 1.81
N VAL A 47 6.99 -0.07 1.49
CA VAL A 47 5.76 -0.19 2.28
C VAL A 47 4.64 -0.60 1.33
N VAL A 48 4.04 -1.77 1.57
CA VAL A 48 2.92 -2.29 0.79
C VAL A 48 1.64 -2.07 1.57
N VAL A 49 0.66 -1.42 0.94
CA VAL A 49 -0.65 -1.13 1.49
C VAL A 49 -1.73 -1.69 0.58
N GLN A 50 -2.70 -2.38 1.15
CA GLN A 50 -3.84 -2.91 0.41
C GLN A 50 -5.03 -3.08 1.36
N ASP A 51 -6.23 -2.74 0.87
CA ASP A 51 -7.48 -2.84 1.62
C ASP A 51 -7.40 -2.08 2.97
N GLY A 52 -6.81 -0.89 2.94
CA GLY A 52 -6.67 -0.01 4.12
C GLY A 52 -5.58 -0.39 5.12
N VAL A 53 -4.91 -1.53 4.94
CA VAL A 53 -3.94 -2.06 5.90
C VAL A 53 -2.54 -2.22 5.31
N VAL A 54 -1.55 -2.21 6.19
CA VAL A 54 -0.16 -2.51 5.84
C VAL A 54 -0.01 -4.01 5.62
N LYS A 55 0.37 -4.43 4.42
CA LYS A 55 0.61 -5.83 4.09
C LYS A 55 2.05 -6.26 4.36
N ALA A 56 3.01 -5.38 4.12
CA ALA A 56 4.42 -5.62 4.34
C ALA A 56 5.17 -4.29 4.44
N PHE A 57 6.29 -4.25 5.16
CA PHE A 57 7.21 -3.13 5.14
C PHE A 57 8.61 -3.56 5.56
N GLY A 58 9.62 -2.81 5.12
CA GLY A 58 11.01 -3.07 5.51
C GLY A 58 12.00 -2.65 4.44
N ASP A 59 13.19 -3.25 4.50
CA ASP A 59 14.25 -3.06 3.49
C ASP A 59 13.78 -3.54 2.12
N ARG A 60 14.11 -2.77 1.07
CA ARG A 60 13.68 -3.06 -0.31
C ARG A 60 14.18 -4.42 -0.82
N ALA A 61 15.37 -4.86 -0.42
CA ALA A 61 15.92 -6.13 -0.87
C ALA A 61 15.23 -7.35 -0.24
N GLN A 62 14.50 -7.16 0.86
CA GLN A 62 13.91 -8.24 1.66
C GLN A 62 12.38 -8.22 1.69
N THR A 63 11.77 -7.08 1.35
CA THR A 63 10.32 -6.90 1.43
C THR A 63 9.66 -7.31 0.11
N PRO A 64 8.70 -8.25 0.13
CA PRO A 64 7.99 -8.66 -1.08
C PRO A 64 7.23 -7.49 -1.71
N ILE A 65 7.37 -7.33 -3.03
CA ILE A 65 6.62 -6.36 -3.83
C ILE A 65 5.61 -7.15 -4.70
N PRO A 66 4.30 -6.86 -4.59
CA PRO A 66 3.30 -7.49 -5.45
C PRO A 66 3.48 -7.05 -6.91
N PRO A 67 3.43 -7.98 -7.89
CA PRO A 67 3.72 -7.68 -9.30
C PRO A 67 2.67 -6.78 -9.98
N ASP A 68 1.48 -6.68 -9.40
CA ASP A 68 0.37 -5.84 -9.84
C ASP A 68 0.23 -4.55 -9.00
N GLY A 69 1.21 -4.24 -8.16
CA GLY A 69 1.19 -3.05 -7.32
C GLY A 69 1.35 -1.74 -8.10
N VAL A 70 0.63 -0.70 -7.69
CA VAL A 70 0.87 0.68 -8.13
C VAL A 70 2.05 1.24 -7.33
N GLU A 71 3.13 1.55 -8.03
CA GLU A 71 4.37 2.01 -7.42
C GLU A 71 4.40 3.54 -7.22
N PHE A 72 4.86 3.97 -6.05
CA PHE A 72 5.07 5.37 -5.68
C PHE A 72 6.51 5.55 -5.21
N HIS A 73 7.39 6.02 -6.11
CA HIS A 73 8.79 6.28 -5.77
C HIS A 73 8.93 7.61 -5.04
N VAL A 74 9.49 7.57 -3.83
CA VAL A 74 9.63 8.72 -2.94
C VAL A 74 11.07 8.84 -2.38
N PRO A 75 12.10 8.86 -3.25
CA PRO A 75 13.49 8.94 -2.81
C PRO A 75 13.78 10.24 -2.05
N GLY A 76 14.69 10.16 -1.07
CA GLY A 76 15.14 11.30 -0.28
C GLY A 76 14.09 11.86 0.69
N LYS A 77 12.93 11.21 0.82
CA LYS A 77 11.87 11.56 1.76
C LYS A 77 11.85 10.58 2.93
N PHE A 78 11.19 10.99 4.01
CA PHE A 78 10.94 10.14 5.17
C PHE A 78 9.50 9.67 5.16
N ILE A 79 9.27 8.40 5.48
CA ILE A 79 7.95 7.80 5.66
C ILE A 79 7.82 7.23 7.06
N PHE A 80 6.71 7.50 7.74
CA PHE A 80 6.48 7.07 9.12
C PHE A 80 4.99 7.05 9.49
N PRO A 81 4.60 6.36 10.58
CA PRO A 81 3.23 6.41 11.09
C PRO A 81 2.80 7.84 11.41
N SER A 82 1.57 8.21 11.04
CA SER A 82 1.07 9.56 11.34
C SER A 82 0.76 9.77 12.82
N ASP A 83 0.56 8.69 13.58
CA ASP A 83 0.36 8.70 15.03
C ASP A 83 1.64 8.20 15.74
N PRO A 84 2.33 9.05 16.53
CA PRO A 84 3.55 8.66 17.22
C PRO A 84 3.33 7.60 18.31
N ALA A 85 2.09 7.40 18.79
CA ALA A 85 1.76 6.36 19.76
C ALA A 85 1.52 4.99 19.12
N ALA A 86 1.42 4.93 17.77
CA ALA A 86 1.07 3.72 17.03
C ALA A 86 2.14 3.36 16.00
N PRO A 87 3.13 2.52 16.38
CA PRO A 87 4.12 2.00 15.43
C PRO A 87 3.47 1.23 14.27
N LEU A 88 4.16 1.19 13.14
CA LEU A 88 3.70 0.45 11.96
C LEU A 88 3.64 -1.05 12.26
N ARG A 89 2.56 -1.71 11.85
CA ARG A 89 2.35 -3.15 12.05
C ARG A 89 1.70 -3.76 10.82
N VAL A 90 2.17 -4.95 10.42
CA VAL A 90 1.50 -5.74 9.38
C VAL A 90 0.10 -6.11 9.87
N GLY A 91 -0.90 -5.92 9.00
CA GLY A 91 -2.33 -6.04 9.31
C GLY A 91 -2.93 -4.85 10.05
N GLY A 92 -2.11 -3.88 10.48
CA GLY A 92 -2.57 -2.63 11.08
C GLY A 92 -3.03 -1.61 10.04
N PRO A 93 -3.76 -0.57 10.47
CA PRO A 93 -4.21 0.50 9.56
C PRO A 93 -3.02 1.22 8.93
N ALA A 94 -3.12 1.51 7.64
CA ALA A 94 -2.09 2.26 6.92
C ALA A 94 -2.32 3.77 7.08
N ASN A 95 -1.83 4.32 8.18
CA ASN A 95 -1.82 5.75 8.48
C ASN A 95 -0.39 6.28 8.38
N LEU A 96 -0.06 6.98 7.29
CA LEU A 96 1.32 7.30 6.92
C LEU A 96 1.48 8.78 6.61
N LEU A 97 2.59 9.37 7.05
CA LEU A 97 3.07 10.66 6.60
C LEU A 97 4.34 10.48 5.78
N ILE A 98 4.44 11.24 4.69
CA ILE A 98 5.64 11.36 3.88
C ILE A 98 6.09 12.82 3.92
N VAL A 99 7.32 13.07 4.34
CA VAL A 99 7.87 14.43 4.54
C VAL A 99 9.24 14.57 3.89
N LYS A 100 9.61 15.80 3.54
CA LYS A 100 10.89 16.13 2.88
C LYS A 100 12.08 16.31 3.84
N VAL A 101 11.86 16.28 5.15
CA VAL A 101 12.88 16.52 6.18
C VAL A 101 12.83 15.43 7.23
N ASN A 102 13.93 15.23 7.96
CA ASN A 102 13.96 14.27 9.05
C ASN A 102 13.04 14.74 10.21
N PRO A 103 11.92 14.03 10.51
CA PRO A 103 10.96 14.46 11.52
C PRO A 103 11.52 14.39 12.95
N ALA A 104 12.57 13.59 13.19
CA ALA A 104 13.22 13.53 14.49
C ALA A 104 14.08 14.78 14.80
N SER A 105 14.50 15.53 13.76
CA SER A 105 15.32 16.74 13.92
C SER A 105 14.56 18.04 13.64
N ASP A 106 13.38 17.99 13.03
CA ASP A 106 12.65 19.16 12.55
C ASP A 106 11.21 19.15 13.08
N PRO A 107 10.90 19.86 14.17
CA PRO A 107 9.56 19.84 14.77
C PRO A 107 8.46 20.43 13.86
N ASP A 108 8.84 21.17 12.82
CA ASP A 108 7.93 21.76 11.83
C ASP A 108 7.73 20.84 10.60
N TYR A 109 8.13 19.57 10.66
CA TYR A 109 8.04 18.62 9.54
C TYR A 109 6.63 18.56 8.92
N ALA A 110 5.58 18.79 9.71
CA ALA A 110 4.19 18.74 9.24
C ALA A 110 3.91 19.75 8.12
N LYS A 111 4.57 20.93 8.14
CA LYS A 111 4.48 21.95 7.07
C LYS A 111 5.18 21.52 5.78
N LYS A 112 5.99 20.47 5.84
CA LYS A 112 6.82 19.93 4.75
C LYS A 112 6.33 18.56 4.29
N THR A 113 5.05 18.25 4.56
CA THR A 113 4.36 17.04 4.11
C THR A 113 4.29 17.02 2.58
N SER A 114 4.81 15.97 1.98
CA SER A 114 4.72 15.68 0.55
C SER A 114 3.76 14.55 0.23
N GLY A 115 3.25 13.83 1.22
CA GLY A 115 2.20 12.82 1.07
C GLY A 115 1.57 12.45 2.40
N ARG A 116 0.28 12.09 2.39
CA ARG A 116 -0.48 11.68 3.56
C ARG A 116 -1.45 10.58 3.19
N MET A 117 -1.43 9.51 3.97
CA MET A 117 -2.34 8.38 3.85
C MET A 117 -3.11 8.19 5.16
N THR A 118 -4.43 8.03 5.06
CA THR A 118 -5.31 7.69 6.17
C THR A 118 -6.10 6.44 5.81
N ASN A 119 -5.99 5.39 6.64
CA ASN A 119 -6.61 4.07 6.42
C ASN A 119 -6.39 3.55 4.99
N GLY A 120 -5.16 3.68 4.49
CA GLY A 120 -4.77 3.23 3.15
C GLY A 120 -5.21 4.11 1.98
N HIS A 121 -5.93 5.20 2.24
CA HIS A 121 -6.34 6.18 1.23
C HIS A 121 -5.41 7.38 1.21
N TRP A 122 -4.99 7.82 0.02
CA TRP A 122 -4.20 9.04 -0.14
C TRP A 122 -5.09 10.27 0.05
N ASP A 123 -4.93 10.98 1.17
CA ASP A 123 -5.48 12.34 1.35
C ASP A 123 -4.65 13.36 0.59
N GLN A 124 -3.34 13.10 0.49
CA GLN A 124 -2.40 13.85 -0.31
C GLN A 124 -1.47 12.85 -1.00
N TYR A 125 -1.50 12.83 -2.33
CA TYR A 125 -0.62 11.96 -3.11
C TYR A 125 0.85 12.36 -2.93
N PRO A 126 1.77 11.38 -2.84
CA PRO A 126 3.20 11.66 -2.78
C PRO A 126 3.66 12.48 -4.00
N GLN A 127 4.26 13.64 -3.74
CA GLN A 127 4.92 14.52 -4.74
C GLN A 127 6.43 14.50 -4.54
#